data_AF-A0A8T3U5A2-F1
#
_entry.id   AF-A0A8T3U5A2-F1
#
_cell.length_a   1.000
_cell.length_b   1.000
_cell.length_c   1.000
_cell.angle_alpha   90.00
_cell.angle_beta   90.00
_cell.angle_gamma   90.00
#
_symmetry.space_group_name_H-M   'P 1'
#
loop_
_entity.id
_entity.type
_entity.pdbx_description
1 polymer ?
#
loop_
_entity_poly.entity_id
_entity_poly.type
_entity_poly.pdbx_seq_one_letter_code
_entity_poly.pdbx_strand_id
1 'polypeptide(L)'
;MIKKIKENRYLKIIIFLVVLLIPFIYSFFYLKSYWNPYGNLSEIKVGVVNLDKTEGSKGTEFVKQLKDSKTFDFTEVTNIDDAIKGLGNDDFYALITIPSNFTENLNSVTSKEKKISTITYSPNKRKNYLSSQIINSALKNVEMKLEEKVSKEVTKTLSDNLKKVPENLKQISEGADKLNSGVSELSNGLNTLNTGTSELNDKYSEFNNGIASATNGITELNKGTNTLNTGIATLSEGVNKYTTGVETFANNTITYIDSSNKVIGSIDKYVDGVNNINTNKNKLLNKIISMSGSNPGLVPIANQAKAIINAENAANLTQNGNALKVRSK
;
A
#
# COMPACT_ATOMS: atom_id res chain seq x y z
N MET A 1 57.10 -115.78 -8.72
CA MET A 1 55.71 -115.29 -8.84
C MET A 1 55.35 -114.73 -10.23
N ILE A 2 56.16 -114.97 -11.27
CA ILE A 2 55.89 -114.54 -12.67
C ILE A 2 55.66 -115.75 -13.62
N LYS A 3 55.87 -116.99 -13.15
CA LYS A 3 55.65 -118.22 -13.95
C LYS A 3 54.23 -118.81 -13.87
N LYS A 4 53.32 -118.28 -13.04
CA LYS A 4 51.88 -118.63 -13.04
C LYS A 4 50.99 -117.66 -13.84
N ILE A 5 51.62 -116.70 -14.53
CA ILE A 5 50.95 -115.71 -15.40
C ILE A 5 51.06 -116.10 -16.89
N LYS A 6 51.87 -117.12 -17.22
CA LYS A 6 52.15 -117.50 -18.63
C LYS A 6 51.13 -118.45 -19.26
N GLU A 7 50.33 -119.17 -18.47
CA GLU A 7 49.32 -120.15 -18.95
C GLU A 7 47.86 -119.76 -18.70
N ASN A 8 47.61 -118.56 -18.16
CA ASN A 8 46.23 -118.11 -17.97
C ASN A 8 45.79 -117.27 -19.18
N ARG A 9 45.28 -117.96 -20.21
CA ARG A 9 44.76 -117.36 -21.47
C ARG A 9 43.82 -116.18 -21.20
N TYR A 10 43.06 -116.28 -20.11
CA TYR A 10 42.15 -115.24 -19.61
C TYR A 10 42.86 -113.94 -19.23
N LEU A 11 44.05 -113.99 -18.61
CA LEU A 11 44.74 -112.77 -18.17
C LEU A 11 45.26 -111.92 -19.35
N LYS A 12 45.70 -112.56 -20.43
CA LYS A 12 46.13 -111.85 -21.66
C LYS A 12 44.96 -111.21 -22.39
N ILE A 13 43.80 -111.88 -22.42
CA ILE A 13 42.56 -111.36 -23.00
C ILE A 13 42.08 -110.15 -22.19
N ILE A 14 42.16 -110.21 -20.86
CA ILE A 14 41.82 -109.08 -19.97
C ILE A 14 42.73 -107.87 -20.24
N ILE A 15 44.06 -108.07 -20.35
CA ILE A 15 44.99 -106.96 -20.63
C ILE A 15 44.70 -106.34 -22.00
N PHE A 16 44.44 -107.14 -23.03
CA PHE A 16 44.10 -106.64 -24.36
C PHE A 16 42.77 -105.87 -24.36
N LEU A 17 41.75 -106.36 -23.64
CA LEU A 17 40.47 -105.65 -23.45
C LEU A 17 40.64 -104.32 -22.71
N VAL A 18 41.46 -104.29 -21.66
CA VAL A 18 41.74 -103.06 -20.90
C VAL A 18 42.48 -102.04 -21.79
N VAL A 19 43.49 -102.47 -22.56
CA VAL A 19 44.21 -101.57 -23.47
C VAL A 19 43.32 -101.06 -24.60
N LEU A 20 42.43 -101.91 -25.13
CA LEU A 20 41.45 -101.52 -26.15
C LEU A 20 40.39 -100.56 -25.59
N LEU A 21 40.09 -100.62 -24.29
CA LEU A 21 39.22 -99.69 -23.60
C LEU A 21 39.86 -98.32 -23.30
N ILE A 22 41.19 -98.20 -23.26
CA ILE A 22 41.86 -96.91 -22.94
C ILE A 22 41.45 -95.80 -23.93
N PRO A 23 41.48 -96.00 -25.28
CA PRO A 23 40.99 -95.00 -26.23
C PRO A 23 39.50 -94.68 -26.06
N PHE A 24 38.65 -95.69 -25.78
CA PHE A 24 37.22 -95.48 -25.56
C PHE A 24 36.93 -94.70 -24.28
N ILE A 25 37.65 -94.98 -23.19
CA ILE A 25 37.57 -94.24 -21.93
C ILE A 25 38.03 -92.80 -22.15
N TYR A 26 39.14 -92.59 -22.87
CA TYR A 26 39.64 -91.25 -23.16
C TYR A 26 38.67 -90.46 -24.05
N SER A 27 38.16 -91.06 -25.12
CA SER A 27 37.13 -90.45 -25.97
C SER A 27 35.83 -90.20 -25.22
N PHE A 28 35.42 -91.08 -24.31
CA PHE A 28 34.24 -90.90 -23.47
C PHE A 28 34.42 -89.70 -22.52
N PHE A 29 35.55 -89.58 -21.83
CA PHE A 29 35.83 -88.43 -20.98
C PHE A 29 36.01 -87.13 -21.79
N TYR A 30 36.61 -87.19 -22.98
CA TYR A 30 36.74 -86.05 -23.89
C TYR A 30 35.38 -85.57 -24.39
N LEU A 31 34.51 -86.47 -24.87
CA LEU A 31 33.13 -86.15 -25.28
C LEU A 31 32.31 -85.63 -24.10
N LYS A 32 32.40 -86.27 -22.92
CA LYS A 32 31.72 -85.80 -21.71
C LYS A 32 32.13 -84.37 -21.33
N SER A 33 33.41 -84.04 -21.49
CA SER A 33 33.94 -82.69 -21.27
C SER A 33 33.41 -81.66 -22.30
N TYR A 34 33.22 -82.06 -23.55
CA TYR A 34 32.70 -81.19 -24.62
C TYR A 34 31.18 -81.00 -24.61
N TRP A 35 30.41 -81.93 -24.06
CA TRP A 35 28.96 -81.79 -23.90
C TRP A 35 28.57 -80.80 -22.80
N ASN A 36 29.44 -80.62 -21.80
CA ASN A 36 29.22 -79.65 -20.74
C ASN A 36 30.54 -79.04 -20.22
N PRO A 37 31.26 -78.25 -21.06
CA PRO A 37 32.55 -77.67 -20.71
C PRO A 37 32.46 -76.64 -19.58
N TYR A 38 31.23 -76.22 -19.24
CA TYR A 38 30.89 -75.27 -18.17
C TYR A 38 30.16 -75.93 -16.99
N GLY A 39 30.07 -77.27 -16.95
CA GLY A 39 29.27 -77.99 -15.96
C GLY A 39 29.84 -78.01 -14.55
N ASN A 40 31.16 -77.85 -14.42
CA ASN A 40 31.90 -77.97 -13.15
C ASN A 40 32.62 -76.65 -12.79
N LEU A 41 32.14 -75.51 -13.28
CA LEU A 41 32.79 -74.22 -12.99
C LEU A 41 32.77 -73.87 -11.50
N SER A 42 31.79 -74.37 -10.76
CA SER A 42 31.70 -74.23 -9.30
C SER A 42 32.86 -74.89 -8.54
N GLU A 43 33.70 -75.71 -9.18
CA GLU A 43 34.91 -76.30 -8.57
C GLU A 43 36.17 -75.44 -8.82
N ILE A 44 36.07 -74.43 -9.69
CA ILE A 44 37.18 -73.53 -10.02
C ILE A 44 37.23 -72.44 -8.95
N LYS A 45 38.29 -72.47 -8.14
CA LYS A 45 38.56 -71.46 -7.12
C LYS A 45 39.02 -70.14 -7.73
N VAL A 46 38.27 -69.07 -7.47
CA VAL A 46 38.58 -67.70 -7.90
C VAL A 46 38.73 -66.84 -6.65
N GLY A 47 39.91 -66.24 -6.49
CA GLY A 47 40.18 -65.28 -5.42
C GLY A 47 39.51 -63.94 -5.72
N VAL A 48 38.84 -63.34 -4.74
CA VAL A 48 38.21 -62.02 -4.85
C VAL A 48 38.75 -61.12 -3.75
N VAL A 49 39.33 -59.99 -4.12
CA VAL A 49 39.83 -58.98 -3.18
C VAL A 49 38.99 -57.73 -3.31
N ASN A 50 38.28 -57.38 -2.24
CA ASN A 50 37.49 -56.15 -2.16
C ASN A 50 38.27 -55.06 -1.41
N LEU A 51 38.73 -54.05 -2.14
CA LEU A 51 39.36 -52.86 -1.55
C LEU A 51 38.35 -51.75 -1.24
N ASP A 52 37.10 -51.87 -1.70
CA ASP A 52 35.99 -50.95 -1.41
C ASP A 52 35.31 -51.32 -0.09
N LYS A 53 35.99 -51.01 1.01
CA LYS A 53 35.63 -51.39 2.39
C LYS A 53 34.76 -50.35 3.11
N THR A 54 34.01 -49.53 2.38
CA THR A 54 33.06 -48.58 2.97
C THR A 54 31.80 -49.30 3.47
N GLU A 55 31.20 -48.84 4.57
CA GLU A 55 29.97 -49.45 5.10
C GLU A 55 28.82 -49.24 4.12
N GLY A 56 28.16 -50.33 3.69
CA GLY A 56 27.17 -50.28 2.61
C GLY A 56 27.75 -50.17 1.19
N SER A 57 29.04 -50.48 1.02
CA SER A 57 29.70 -50.37 -0.29
C SER A 57 29.07 -51.26 -1.36
N LYS A 58 29.03 -50.72 -2.57
CA LYS A 58 28.65 -51.43 -3.80
C LYS A 58 29.65 -52.52 -4.14
N GLY A 59 30.92 -52.39 -3.70
CA GLY A 59 31.91 -53.46 -3.79
C GLY A 59 31.50 -54.69 -2.98
N THR A 60 31.01 -54.51 -1.75
CA THR A 60 30.54 -55.61 -0.90
C THR A 60 29.29 -56.29 -1.48
N GLU A 61 28.34 -55.48 -2.00
CA GLU A 61 27.15 -55.99 -2.72
C GLU A 61 27.57 -56.84 -3.93
N PHE A 62 28.61 -56.41 -4.66
CA PHE A 62 29.13 -57.09 -5.83
C PHE A 62 29.82 -58.43 -5.48
N VAL A 63 30.67 -58.47 -4.44
CA VAL A 63 31.27 -59.74 -3.97
C VAL A 63 30.19 -60.75 -3.57
N LYS A 64 29.15 -60.28 -2.88
CA LYS A 64 28.01 -61.13 -2.49
C LYS A 64 27.32 -61.71 -3.72
N GLN A 65 27.05 -60.89 -4.75
CA GLN A 65 26.45 -61.36 -6.00
C GLN A 65 27.33 -62.36 -6.75
N LEU A 66 28.66 -62.18 -6.74
CA LEU A 66 29.58 -63.15 -7.32
C LEU A 66 29.45 -64.51 -6.62
N LYS A 67 29.51 -64.53 -5.29
CA LYS A 67 29.32 -65.76 -4.49
C LYS A 67 27.95 -66.39 -4.71
N ASP A 68 26.89 -65.60 -4.70
CA ASP A 68 25.50 -66.06 -4.88
C ASP A 68 25.25 -66.62 -6.30
N SER A 69 26.02 -66.18 -7.31
CA SER A 69 25.88 -66.65 -8.69
C SER A 69 26.19 -68.15 -8.84
N LYS A 70 26.97 -68.73 -7.92
CA LYS A 70 27.47 -70.12 -7.97
C LYS A 70 28.17 -70.48 -9.29
N THR A 71 28.63 -69.48 -10.03
CA THR A 71 29.32 -69.69 -11.32
C THR A 71 30.71 -70.27 -11.09
N PHE A 72 31.42 -69.78 -10.06
CA PHE A 72 32.73 -70.26 -9.63
C PHE A 72 32.76 -70.39 -8.11
N ASP A 73 33.77 -71.08 -7.56
CA ASP A 73 34.05 -71.06 -6.12
C ASP A 73 34.78 -69.76 -5.76
N PHE A 74 34.00 -68.70 -5.53
CA PHE A 74 34.52 -67.38 -5.19
C PHE A 74 34.95 -67.33 -3.73
N THR A 75 36.26 -67.33 -3.51
CA THR A 75 36.85 -67.14 -2.19
C THR A 75 37.27 -65.70 -2.01
N GLU A 76 36.71 -65.04 -1.00
CA GLU A 76 37.12 -63.68 -0.66
C GLU A 76 38.41 -63.71 0.15
N VAL A 77 39.39 -62.90 -0.25
CA VAL A 77 40.69 -62.79 0.39
C VAL A 77 40.86 -61.36 0.90
N THR A 78 41.14 -61.23 2.20
CA THR A 78 41.16 -59.94 2.89
C THR A 78 42.33 -59.05 2.48
N ASN A 79 43.46 -59.66 2.10
CA ASN A 79 44.70 -59.00 1.73
C ASN A 79 45.09 -59.35 0.28
N ILE A 80 45.42 -58.33 -0.51
CA ILE A 80 45.81 -58.49 -1.92
C ILE A 80 47.10 -59.30 -2.09
N ASP A 81 48.06 -59.17 -1.16
CA ASP A 81 49.34 -59.87 -1.24
C ASP A 81 49.18 -61.38 -1.06
N ASP A 82 48.29 -61.79 -0.16
CA ASP A 82 47.97 -63.19 0.08
C ASP A 82 47.20 -63.79 -1.10
N ALA A 83 46.34 -62.98 -1.74
CA ALA A 83 45.61 -63.39 -2.93
C ALA A 83 46.56 -63.59 -4.14
N ILE A 84 47.57 -62.73 -4.29
CA ILE A 84 48.61 -62.87 -5.32
C ILE A 84 49.48 -64.10 -5.06
N LYS A 85 49.86 -64.37 -3.79
CA LYS A 85 50.58 -65.60 -3.43
C LYS A 85 49.76 -66.85 -3.72
N GLY A 86 48.48 -66.85 -3.37
CA GLY A 86 47.56 -67.94 -3.69
C GLY A 86 47.37 -68.14 -5.20
N LEU A 87 47.42 -67.07 -5.99
CA LEU A 87 47.44 -67.17 -7.46
C LEU A 87 48.74 -67.83 -7.96
N GLY A 88 49.88 -67.53 -7.33
CA GLY A 88 51.20 -68.10 -7.67
C GLY A 88 51.42 -69.54 -7.21
N ASN A 89 50.78 -69.95 -6.11
CA ASN A 89 50.85 -71.30 -5.52
C ASN A 89 49.78 -72.25 -6.07
N ASP A 90 49.07 -71.85 -7.12
CA ASP A 90 47.97 -72.61 -7.73
C ASP A 90 46.74 -72.82 -6.83
N ASP A 91 46.58 -72.06 -5.75
CA ASP A 91 45.37 -72.10 -4.91
C ASP A 91 44.16 -71.47 -5.63
N PHE A 92 44.41 -70.45 -6.46
CA PHE A 92 43.40 -69.77 -7.28
C PHE A 92 43.70 -69.90 -8.77
N TYR A 93 42.66 -70.11 -9.57
CA TYR A 93 42.74 -70.09 -11.03
C TYR A 93 42.71 -68.67 -11.60
N ALA A 94 42.15 -67.73 -10.85
CA ALA A 94 42.19 -66.32 -11.16
C ALA A 94 41.98 -65.45 -9.92
N LEU A 95 42.40 -64.19 -10.02
CA LEU A 95 42.19 -63.16 -9.01
C LEU A 95 41.36 -62.01 -9.60
N ILE A 96 40.31 -61.61 -8.89
CA ILE A 96 39.47 -60.44 -9.18
C ILE A 96 39.73 -59.40 -8.10
N THR A 97 40.11 -58.19 -8.49
CA THR A 97 40.36 -57.08 -7.56
C THR A 97 39.39 -55.94 -7.83
N ILE A 98 38.58 -55.60 -6.82
CA ILE A 98 37.68 -54.46 -6.83
C ILE A 98 38.45 -53.27 -6.24
N PRO A 99 38.57 -52.14 -6.95
CA PRO A 99 39.33 -50.98 -6.47
C PRO A 99 38.60 -50.25 -5.34
N SER A 100 39.32 -49.50 -4.52
CA SER A 100 38.76 -48.79 -3.35
C SER A 100 37.75 -47.69 -3.70
N ASN A 101 37.82 -47.13 -4.90
CA ASN A 101 36.94 -46.05 -5.39
C ASN A 101 35.69 -46.57 -6.13
N PHE A 102 35.38 -47.87 -6.03
CA PHE A 102 34.28 -48.50 -6.76
C PHE A 102 32.91 -47.87 -6.46
N THR A 103 32.54 -47.73 -5.19
CA THR A 103 31.26 -47.09 -4.81
C THR A 103 31.18 -45.61 -5.17
N GLU A 104 32.25 -44.84 -4.96
CA GLU A 104 32.29 -43.41 -5.29
C GLU A 104 32.04 -43.17 -6.78
N ASN A 105 32.77 -43.89 -7.63
CA ASN A 105 32.66 -43.73 -9.08
C ASN A 105 31.29 -44.19 -9.59
N LEU A 106 30.72 -45.27 -9.04
CA LEU A 106 29.39 -45.72 -9.41
C LEU A 106 28.31 -44.68 -9.06
N ASN A 107 28.48 -43.95 -7.96
CA ASN A 107 27.56 -42.88 -7.55
C ASN A 107 27.80 -41.55 -8.29
N SER A 108 28.94 -41.39 -8.99
CA SER A 108 29.26 -40.18 -9.77
C SER A 108 28.33 -39.95 -10.98
N VAL A 109 27.45 -40.91 -11.27
CA VAL A 109 26.45 -40.87 -12.35
C VAL A 109 25.54 -39.64 -12.30
N THR A 110 25.24 -39.11 -11.10
CA THR A 110 24.44 -37.88 -10.92
C THR A 110 25.27 -36.60 -10.90
N SER A 111 26.60 -36.71 -10.99
CA SER A 111 27.52 -35.58 -10.95
C SER A 111 27.93 -35.14 -12.35
N LYS A 112 28.51 -33.94 -12.46
CA LYS A 112 28.92 -33.33 -13.74
C LYS A 112 30.14 -34.03 -14.36
N GLU A 113 30.97 -34.69 -13.55
CA GLU A 113 32.14 -35.48 -13.98
C GLU A 113 31.91 -36.97 -13.72
N LYS A 114 31.65 -37.72 -14.79
CA LYS A 114 31.43 -39.17 -14.71
C LYS A 114 32.76 -39.88 -14.53
N LYS A 115 32.91 -40.63 -13.43
CA LYS A 115 34.09 -41.47 -13.17
C LYS A 115 33.75 -42.94 -13.41
N ILE A 116 34.67 -43.68 -14.02
CA ILE A 116 34.56 -45.13 -14.23
C ILE A 116 35.51 -45.87 -13.29
N SER A 117 35.06 -47.01 -12.74
CA SER A 117 35.92 -47.92 -11.97
C SER A 117 36.31 -49.13 -12.79
N THR A 118 37.59 -49.48 -12.73
CA THR A 118 38.13 -50.66 -13.41
C THR A 118 38.31 -51.79 -12.41
N ILE A 119 37.58 -52.89 -12.60
CA ILE A 119 37.81 -54.14 -11.87
C ILE A 119 38.96 -54.87 -12.57
N THR A 120 40.01 -55.24 -11.82
CA THR A 120 41.18 -55.90 -12.39
C THR A 120 41.03 -57.40 -12.33
N TYR A 121 41.32 -58.06 -13.45
CA TYR A 121 41.30 -59.52 -13.56
C TYR A 121 42.70 -60.07 -13.89
N SER A 122 43.15 -61.02 -13.09
CA SER A 122 44.46 -61.66 -13.22
C SER A 122 44.31 -63.20 -13.30
N PRO A 123 44.26 -63.79 -14.50
CA PRO A 123 44.19 -65.24 -14.69
C PRO A 123 45.53 -65.91 -14.41
N ASN A 124 45.52 -67.09 -13.77
CA ASN A 124 46.69 -67.96 -13.74
C ASN A 124 46.78 -68.78 -15.04
N LYS A 125 47.30 -68.14 -16.08
CA LYS A 125 47.49 -68.75 -17.41
C LYS A 125 48.49 -69.90 -17.42
N ARG A 126 49.35 -70.03 -16.41
CA ARG A 126 50.33 -71.13 -16.31
C ARG A 126 49.65 -72.44 -15.94
N LYS A 127 48.62 -72.38 -15.09
CA LYS A 127 47.90 -73.56 -14.60
C LYS A 127 46.96 -74.14 -15.66
N ASN A 128 46.12 -73.33 -16.30
CA ASN A 128 45.22 -73.80 -17.36
C ASN A 128 44.72 -72.66 -18.29
N TYR A 129 45.07 -72.75 -19.57
CA TYR A 129 44.69 -71.77 -20.59
C TYR A 129 43.18 -71.79 -20.92
N LEU A 130 42.57 -72.97 -20.97
CA LEU A 130 41.13 -73.11 -21.23
C LEU A 130 40.29 -72.53 -20.08
N SER A 131 40.70 -72.77 -18.84
CA SER A 131 40.07 -72.15 -17.66
C SER A 131 40.14 -70.62 -17.73
N SER A 132 41.24 -70.04 -18.21
CA SER A 132 41.38 -68.58 -18.38
C SER A 132 40.39 -68.02 -19.41
N GLN A 133 40.17 -68.71 -20.54
CA GLN A 133 39.18 -68.28 -21.55
C GLN A 133 37.73 -68.39 -21.04
N ILE A 134 37.44 -69.45 -20.30
CA ILE A 134 36.13 -69.68 -19.69
C ILE A 134 35.82 -68.59 -18.64
N ILE A 135 36.78 -68.28 -17.77
CA ILE A 135 36.63 -67.22 -16.76
C ILE A 135 36.50 -65.84 -17.42
N ASN A 136 37.29 -65.53 -18.46
CA ASN A 136 37.14 -64.28 -19.23
C ASN A 136 35.73 -64.11 -19.80
N SER A 137 35.15 -65.17 -20.37
CA SER A 137 33.80 -65.13 -20.94
C SER A 137 32.73 -64.91 -19.86
N ALA A 138 32.91 -65.53 -18.70
CA ALA A 138 32.02 -65.35 -17.55
C ALA A 138 32.11 -63.92 -16.97
N LEU A 139 33.30 -63.32 -16.92
CA LEU A 139 33.50 -61.95 -16.47
C LEU A 139 32.89 -60.92 -17.42
N LYS A 140 33.00 -61.14 -18.73
CA LYS A 140 32.30 -60.31 -19.71
C LYS A 140 30.79 -60.26 -19.48
N ASN A 141 30.17 -61.38 -19.06
CA ASN A 141 28.75 -61.39 -18.67
C ASN A 141 28.48 -60.59 -17.39
N VAL A 142 29.41 -60.56 -16.45
CA VAL A 142 29.31 -59.75 -15.23
C VAL A 142 29.46 -58.25 -15.57
N GLU A 143 30.40 -57.89 -16.44
CA GLU A 143 30.58 -56.53 -16.96
C GLU A 143 29.32 -56.05 -17.68
N MET A 144 28.77 -56.84 -18.60
CA MET A 144 27.53 -56.49 -19.32
C MET A 144 26.33 -56.28 -18.37
N LYS A 145 26.18 -57.11 -17.34
CA LYS A 145 25.12 -56.94 -16.33
C LYS A 145 25.33 -55.69 -15.47
N LEU A 146 26.57 -55.33 -15.18
CA LEU A 146 26.89 -54.11 -14.45
C LEU A 146 26.59 -52.87 -15.29
N GLU A 147 26.98 -52.86 -16.56
CA GLU A 147 26.66 -51.79 -17.52
C GLU A 147 25.15 -51.61 -17.69
N GLU A 148 24.40 -52.72 -17.80
CA GLU A 148 22.93 -52.69 -17.88
C GLU A 148 22.31 -52.06 -16.62
N LYS A 149 22.77 -52.46 -15.43
CA LYS A 149 22.28 -51.90 -14.15
C LYS A 149 22.57 -50.41 -14.03
N VAL A 150 23.76 -49.96 -14.42
CA VAL A 150 24.14 -48.54 -14.43
C VAL A 150 23.28 -47.77 -15.42
N SER A 151 23.18 -48.24 -16.66
CA SER A 151 22.38 -47.59 -17.71
C SER A 151 20.91 -47.46 -17.31
N LYS A 152 20.35 -48.50 -16.68
CA LYS A 152 18.98 -48.50 -16.15
C LYS A 152 18.79 -47.45 -15.05
N GLU A 153 19.73 -47.31 -14.12
CA GLU A 153 19.66 -46.33 -13.04
C GLU A 153 19.80 -44.88 -13.55
N VAL A 154 20.71 -44.65 -14.51
CA VAL A 154 20.86 -43.37 -15.21
C VAL A 154 19.56 -42.98 -15.90
N THR A 155 19.00 -43.91 -16.69
CA THR A 155 17.79 -43.68 -17.48
C THR A 155 16.59 -43.43 -16.57
N LYS A 156 16.48 -44.17 -15.46
CA LYS A 156 15.44 -43.97 -14.45
C LYS A 156 15.55 -42.59 -13.81
N THR A 157 16.73 -42.20 -13.35
CA THR A 157 16.96 -40.87 -12.74
C THR A 157 16.65 -39.74 -13.71
N LEU A 158 17.08 -39.88 -14.98
CA LEU A 158 16.79 -38.89 -16.01
C LEU A 158 15.28 -38.82 -16.32
N SER A 159 14.62 -39.98 -16.43
CA SER A 159 13.17 -40.05 -16.64
C SER A 159 12.40 -39.41 -15.49
N ASP A 160 12.78 -39.68 -14.25
CA ASP A 160 12.15 -39.11 -13.06
C ASP A 160 12.34 -37.59 -12.97
N ASN A 161 13.51 -37.09 -13.36
CA ASN A 161 13.75 -35.65 -13.44
C ASN A 161 12.97 -34.99 -14.60
N LEU A 162 12.92 -35.63 -15.77
CA LEU A 162 12.12 -35.15 -16.91
C LEU A 162 10.63 -35.07 -16.58
N LYS A 163 10.11 -36.02 -15.80
CA LYS A 163 8.71 -35.99 -15.32
C LYS A 163 8.40 -34.80 -14.40
N LYS A 164 9.41 -34.23 -13.73
CA LYS A 164 9.23 -33.04 -12.88
C LYS A 164 9.21 -31.73 -13.66
N VAL A 165 9.75 -31.72 -14.89
CA VAL A 165 9.83 -30.50 -15.72
C VAL A 165 8.44 -29.90 -16.00
N PRO A 166 7.42 -30.66 -16.44
CA PRO A 166 6.08 -30.10 -16.65
C PRO A 166 5.47 -29.45 -15.41
N GLU A 167 5.66 -30.06 -14.23
CA GLU A 167 5.15 -29.50 -12.97
C GLU A 167 5.86 -28.19 -12.61
N ASN A 168 7.19 -28.14 -12.76
CA ASN A 168 7.95 -26.90 -12.54
C ASN A 168 7.54 -25.80 -13.53
N LEU A 169 7.31 -26.15 -14.80
CA LEU A 169 6.84 -25.20 -15.82
C LEU A 169 5.43 -24.69 -15.50
N LYS A 170 4.55 -25.56 -14.99
CA LYS A 170 3.22 -25.18 -14.52
C LYS A 170 3.31 -24.19 -13.35
N GLN A 171 4.16 -24.44 -12.36
CA GLN A 171 4.38 -23.51 -11.25
C GLN A 171 4.92 -22.16 -11.71
N ILE A 172 5.83 -22.15 -12.69
CA ILE A 172 6.31 -20.89 -13.30
C ILE A 172 5.18 -20.16 -14.02
N SER A 173 4.34 -20.87 -14.78
CA SER A 173 3.18 -20.29 -15.47
C SER A 173 2.20 -19.67 -14.47
N GLU A 174 1.84 -20.39 -13.41
CA GLU A 174 0.96 -19.88 -12.35
C GLU A 174 1.58 -18.66 -11.64
N GLY A 175 2.89 -18.66 -11.44
CA GLY A 175 3.63 -17.51 -10.90
C GLY A 175 3.58 -16.29 -11.84
N ALA A 176 3.73 -16.51 -13.15
CA ALA A 176 3.62 -15.46 -14.16
C ALA A 176 2.20 -14.89 -14.24
N ASP A 177 1.17 -15.74 -14.15
CA ASP A 177 -0.24 -15.31 -14.15
C ASP A 177 -0.58 -14.47 -12.91
N LYS A 178 -0.07 -14.88 -11.73
CA LYS A 178 -0.18 -14.09 -10.49
C LYS A 178 0.52 -12.74 -10.60
N LEU A 179 1.73 -12.72 -11.16
CA LEU A 179 2.47 -11.48 -11.39
C LEU A 179 1.70 -10.54 -12.33
N ASN A 180 1.18 -11.06 -13.44
CA ASN A 180 0.39 -10.28 -14.40
C ASN A 180 -0.89 -9.70 -13.77
N SER A 181 -1.55 -10.50 -12.93
CA SER A 181 -2.72 -10.05 -12.16
C SER A 181 -2.36 -8.92 -11.19
N GLY A 182 -1.27 -9.08 -10.43
CA GLY A 182 -0.78 -8.04 -9.51
C GLY A 182 -0.35 -6.75 -10.22
N VAL A 183 0.26 -6.83 -11.41
CA VAL A 183 0.58 -5.66 -12.25
C VAL A 183 -0.69 -4.95 -12.71
N SER A 184 -1.72 -5.71 -13.09
CA SER A 184 -3.01 -5.14 -13.50
C SER A 184 -3.72 -4.43 -12.34
N GLU A 185 -3.72 -5.03 -11.15
CA GLU A 185 -4.24 -4.41 -9.93
C GLU A 185 -3.48 -3.14 -9.56
N LEU A 186 -2.14 -3.15 -9.64
CA LEU A 186 -1.32 -1.97 -9.42
C LEU A 186 -1.64 -0.86 -10.42
N SER A 187 -1.78 -1.18 -11.70
CA SER A 187 -2.15 -0.20 -12.74
C SER A 187 -3.51 0.44 -12.45
N ASN A 188 -4.51 -0.36 -12.06
CA ASN A 188 -5.82 0.15 -11.65
C ASN A 188 -5.75 1.03 -10.41
N GLY A 189 -4.93 0.64 -9.42
CA GLY A 189 -4.66 1.44 -8.23
C GLY A 189 -4.02 2.78 -8.57
N LEU A 190 -3.05 2.81 -9.49
CA LEU A 190 -2.41 4.04 -9.96
C LEU A 190 -3.38 4.95 -10.73
N ASN A 191 -4.27 4.39 -11.56
CA ASN A 191 -5.30 5.17 -12.24
C ASN A 191 -6.30 5.79 -11.25
N THR A 192 -6.67 5.04 -10.21
CA THR A 192 -7.53 5.52 -9.12
C THR A 192 -6.85 6.65 -8.36
N LEU A 193 -5.57 6.47 -8.01
CA LEU A 193 -4.77 7.50 -7.35
C LEU A 193 -4.68 8.77 -8.20
N ASN A 194 -4.37 8.64 -9.49
CA ASN A 194 -4.27 9.77 -10.41
C ASN A 194 -5.60 10.55 -10.48
N THR A 195 -6.72 9.84 -10.62
CA THR A 195 -8.07 10.43 -10.63
C THR A 195 -8.35 11.17 -9.33
N GLY A 196 -8.07 10.54 -8.18
CA GLY A 196 -8.25 11.17 -6.87
C GLY A 196 -7.36 12.39 -6.66
N THR A 197 -6.12 12.39 -7.17
CA THR A 197 -5.23 13.56 -7.10
C THR A 197 -5.69 14.71 -7.99
N SER A 198 -6.26 14.42 -9.17
CA SER A 198 -6.85 15.44 -10.03
C SER A 198 -8.09 16.05 -9.38
N GLU A 199 -8.99 15.22 -8.83
CA GLU A 199 -10.17 15.70 -8.10
C GLU A 199 -9.77 16.57 -6.89
N LEU A 200 -8.76 16.14 -6.12
CA LEU A 200 -8.24 16.93 -5.01
C LEU A 200 -7.72 18.30 -5.46
N ASN A 201 -6.99 18.36 -6.58
CA ASN A 201 -6.49 19.60 -7.15
C ASN A 201 -7.63 20.55 -7.56
N ASP A 202 -8.67 20.01 -8.19
CA ASP A 202 -9.86 20.79 -8.58
C ASP A 202 -10.58 21.33 -7.34
N LYS A 203 -10.72 20.50 -6.29
CA LYS A 203 -11.30 20.93 -5.00
C LYS A 203 -10.47 21.98 -4.28
N TYR A 204 -9.14 21.95 -4.38
CA TYR A 204 -8.29 23.02 -3.88
C TYR A 204 -8.47 24.34 -4.65
N SER A 205 -8.68 24.26 -5.96
CA SER A 205 -9.00 25.43 -6.78
C SER A 205 -10.35 26.05 -6.37
N GLU A 206 -11.39 25.22 -6.20
CA GLU A 206 -12.70 25.64 -5.68
C GLU A 206 -12.57 26.27 -4.28
N PHE A 207 -11.78 25.68 -3.39
CA PHE A 207 -11.52 26.21 -2.05
C PHE A 207 -10.87 27.59 -2.10
N ASN A 208 -9.84 27.77 -2.93
CA ASN A 208 -9.17 29.07 -3.09
C ASN A 208 -10.12 30.14 -3.64
N ASN A 209 -10.98 29.78 -4.59
CA ASN A 209 -12.02 30.69 -5.10
C ASN A 209 -13.04 31.06 -4.01
N GLY A 210 -13.39 30.11 -3.14
CA GLY A 210 -14.21 30.35 -1.96
C GLY A 210 -13.58 31.35 -0.98
N ILE A 211 -12.28 31.19 -0.70
CA ILE A 211 -11.52 32.12 0.16
C ILE A 211 -11.46 33.53 -0.46
N ALA A 212 -11.21 33.63 -1.77
CA ALA A 212 -11.21 34.92 -2.47
C ALA A 212 -12.59 35.60 -2.40
N SER A 213 -13.67 34.83 -2.60
CA SER A 213 -15.05 35.32 -2.49
C SER A 213 -15.37 35.81 -1.08
N ALA A 214 -14.96 35.06 -0.05
CA ALA A 214 -15.13 35.47 1.35
C ALA A 214 -14.34 36.76 1.68
N THR A 215 -13.12 36.88 1.18
CA THR A 215 -12.28 38.08 1.35
C THR A 215 -12.92 39.32 0.71
N ASN A 216 -13.46 39.16 -0.50
CA ASN A 216 -14.21 40.21 -1.17
C ASN A 216 -15.47 40.59 -0.38
N GLY A 217 -16.22 39.60 0.12
CA GLY A 217 -17.40 39.82 0.96
C GLY A 217 -17.07 40.60 2.24
N ILE A 218 -15.96 40.27 2.92
CA ILE A 218 -15.48 41.01 4.09
C ILE A 218 -15.11 42.46 3.72
N THR A 219 -14.49 42.67 2.56
CA THR A 219 -14.14 44.01 2.08
C THR A 219 -15.39 44.86 1.84
N GLU A 220 -16.41 44.30 1.19
CA GLU A 220 -17.69 45.00 0.97
C GLU A 220 -18.45 45.25 2.27
N LEU A 221 -18.43 44.30 3.22
CA LEU A 221 -19.00 44.50 4.55
C LEU A 221 -18.33 45.65 5.31
N ASN A 222 -16.99 45.74 5.24
CA ASN A 222 -16.24 46.85 5.84
C ASN A 222 -16.60 48.20 5.21
N LYS A 223 -16.73 48.26 3.87
CA LYS A 223 -17.20 49.47 3.17
C LYS A 223 -18.61 49.85 3.63
N GLY A 224 -19.54 48.91 3.64
CA GLY A 224 -20.92 49.15 4.09
C GLY A 224 -20.99 49.63 5.54
N THR A 225 -20.17 49.07 6.43
CA THR A 225 -20.07 49.49 7.84
C THR A 225 -19.54 50.92 7.95
N ASN A 226 -18.53 51.29 7.16
CA ASN A 226 -18.02 52.66 7.13
C ASN A 226 -19.08 53.65 6.60
N THR A 227 -19.78 53.30 5.53
CA THR A 227 -20.90 54.10 5.01
C THR A 227 -22.00 54.29 6.05
N LEU A 228 -22.36 53.23 6.78
CA LEU A 228 -23.35 53.30 7.86
C LEU A 228 -22.88 54.23 8.98
N ASN A 229 -21.62 54.12 9.42
CA ASN A 229 -21.06 55.01 10.44
C ASN A 229 -21.08 56.48 10.01
N THR A 230 -20.72 56.77 8.76
CA THR A 230 -20.83 58.14 8.20
C THR A 230 -22.28 58.60 8.19
N GLY A 231 -23.22 57.76 7.75
CA GLY A 231 -24.64 58.09 7.75
C GLY A 231 -25.20 58.38 9.15
N ILE A 232 -24.79 57.62 10.16
CA ILE A 232 -25.15 57.86 11.57
C ILE A 232 -24.59 59.20 12.05
N ALA A 233 -23.35 59.53 11.72
CA ALA A 233 -22.77 60.83 12.08
C ALA A 233 -23.53 61.99 11.43
N THR A 234 -23.83 61.89 10.13
CA THR A 234 -24.65 62.91 9.42
C THR A 234 -26.04 63.04 10.01
N LEU A 235 -26.69 61.92 10.36
CA LEU A 235 -28.00 61.95 11.02
C LEU A 235 -27.93 62.64 12.38
N SER A 236 -26.92 62.34 13.19
CA SER A 236 -26.68 62.98 14.49
C SER A 236 -26.50 64.49 14.36
N GLU A 237 -25.70 64.95 13.39
CA GLU A 237 -25.56 66.38 13.08
C GLU A 237 -26.89 67.01 12.64
N GLY A 238 -27.68 66.31 11.82
CA GLY A 238 -29.00 66.76 11.39
C GLY A 238 -29.98 66.90 12.56
N VAL A 239 -29.99 65.95 13.49
CA VAL A 239 -30.80 65.99 14.72
C VAL A 239 -30.38 67.17 15.59
N ASN A 240 -29.08 67.41 15.78
CA ASN A 240 -28.59 68.56 16.54
C ASN A 240 -29.02 69.89 15.91
N LYS A 241 -28.88 70.04 14.59
CA LYS A 241 -29.34 71.23 13.86
C LYS A 241 -30.85 71.44 14.00
N TYR A 242 -31.64 70.36 13.90
CA TYR A 242 -33.08 70.42 14.09
C TYR A 242 -33.43 70.89 15.51
N THR A 243 -32.81 70.31 16.54
CA THR A 243 -33.03 70.69 17.95
C THR A 243 -32.69 72.16 18.19
N THR A 244 -31.52 72.62 17.74
CA THR A 244 -31.13 74.05 17.86
C THR A 244 -32.09 74.97 17.10
N GLY A 245 -32.57 74.55 15.93
CA GLY A 245 -33.58 75.29 15.17
C GLY A 245 -34.90 75.42 15.92
N VAL A 246 -35.38 74.35 16.55
CA VAL A 246 -36.59 74.35 17.39
C VAL A 246 -36.42 75.25 18.62
N GLU A 247 -35.27 75.18 19.31
CA GLU A 247 -34.97 76.06 20.45
C GLU A 247 -34.94 77.53 20.04
N THR A 248 -34.32 77.84 18.91
CA THR A 248 -34.27 79.20 18.35
C THR A 248 -35.67 79.71 18.02
N PHE A 249 -36.50 78.86 17.39
CA PHE A 249 -37.89 79.21 17.07
C PHE A 249 -38.72 79.47 18.35
N ALA A 250 -38.56 78.64 19.38
CA ALA A 250 -39.22 78.83 20.67
C ALA A 250 -38.81 80.16 21.33
N ASN A 251 -37.52 80.47 21.36
CA ASN A 251 -36.99 81.72 21.92
C ASN A 251 -37.47 82.96 21.15
N ASN A 252 -37.52 82.88 19.81
CA ASN A 252 -38.07 83.94 18.98
C ASN A 252 -39.56 84.16 19.24
N THR A 253 -40.31 83.08 19.45
CA THR A 253 -41.74 83.15 19.80
C THR A 253 -41.95 83.83 21.15
N ILE A 254 -41.15 83.50 22.16
CA ILE A 254 -41.18 84.17 23.47
C ILE A 254 -40.85 85.67 23.32
N THR A 255 -39.81 86.00 22.56
CA THR A 255 -39.42 87.40 22.30
C THR A 255 -40.52 88.19 21.57
N TYR A 256 -41.22 87.55 20.62
CA TYR A 256 -42.36 88.13 19.93
C TYR A 256 -43.53 88.39 20.87
N ILE A 257 -43.85 87.44 21.77
CA ILE A 257 -44.88 87.60 22.80
C ILE A 257 -44.53 88.75 23.73
N ASP A 258 -43.30 88.81 24.23
CA ASP A 258 -42.83 89.90 25.11
C ASP A 258 -42.91 91.28 24.43
N SER A 259 -42.55 91.35 23.16
CA SER A 259 -42.65 92.57 22.36
C SER A 259 -44.11 92.99 22.16
N SER A 260 -45.00 92.03 21.90
CA SER A 260 -46.44 92.26 21.79
C SER A 260 -47.02 92.78 23.11
N ASN A 261 -46.62 92.20 24.25
CA ASN A 261 -47.01 92.65 25.59
C ASN A 261 -46.53 94.08 25.88
N LYS A 262 -45.33 94.47 25.43
CA LYS A 262 -44.84 95.86 25.54
C LYS A 262 -45.68 96.84 24.71
N VAL A 263 -46.10 96.44 23.51
CA VAL A 263 -47.00 97.26 22.67
C VAL A 263 -48.35 97.42 23.36
N ILE A 264 -48.93 96.34 23.89
CA ILE A 264 -50.17 96.38 24.67
C ILE A 264 -50.05 97.36 25.85
N GLY A 265 -48.98 97.24 26.64
CA GLY A 265 -48.73 98.17 27.76
C GLY A 265 -48.54 99.63 27.33
N SER A 266 -48.03 99.87 26.12
CA SER A 266 -47.89 101.22 25.56
C SER A 266 -49.24 101.78 25.08
N ILE A 267 -50.09 100.94 24.49
CA ILE A 267 -51.48 101.28 24.14
C ILE A 267 -52.26 101.62 25.40
N ASP A 268 -52.10 100.84 26.48
CA ASP A 268 -52.76 101.11 27.75
C ASP A 268 -52.40 102.50 28.30
N LYS A 269 -51.11 102.86 28.29
CA LYS A 269 -50.64 104.19 28.70
C LYS A 269 -51.15 105.31 27.80
N TYR A 270 -51.20 105.07 26.49
CA TYR A 270 -51.75 106.04 25.53
C TYR A 270 -53.24 106.30 25.82
N VAL A 271 -54.03 105.24 26.02
CA VAL A 271 -55.45 105.34 26.38
C VAL A 271 -55.61 106.10 27.70
N ASP A 272 -54.80 105.82 28.72
CA ASP A 272 -54.83 106.58 29.99
C ASP A 272 -54.52 108.07 29.78
N GLY A 273 -53.53 108.39 28.94
CA GLY A 273 -53.21 109.76 28.57
C GLY A 273 -54.38 110.48 27.91
N VAL A 274 -55.03 109.85 26.92
CA VAL A 274 -56.21 110.39 26.25
C VAL A 274 -57.37 110.60 27.22
N ASN A 275 -57.63 109.62 28.09
CA ASN A 275 -58.67 109.72 29.12
C ASN A 275 -58.42 110.86 30.11
N ASN A 276 -57.16 111.05 30.54
CA ASN A 276 -56.78 112.14 31.42
C ASN A 276 -56.94 113.51 30.74
N ILE A 277 -56.47 113.66 29.49
CA ILE A 277 -56.69 114.89 28.69
C ILE A 277 -58.18 115.20 28.57
N ASN A 278 -59.00 114.19 28.26
CA ASN A 278 -60.44 114.35 28.14
C ASN A 278 -61.09 114.79 29.47
N THR A 279 -60.64 114.20 30.58
CA THR A 279 -61.08 114.58 31.94
C THR A 279 -60.70 116.03 32.26
N ASN A 280 -59.46 116.44 32.01
CA ASN A 280 -58.98 117.79 32.28
C ASN A 280 -59.66 118.83 31.39
N LYS A 281 -59.87 118.52 30.11
CA LYS A 281 -60.68 119.32 29.19
C LYS A 281 -62.07 119.55 29.78
N ASN A 282 -62.77 118.49 30.19
CA ASN A 282 -64.13 118.61 30.75
C ASN A 282 -64.14 119.44 32.04
N LYS A 283 -63.15 119.28 32.94
CA LYS A 283 -63.00 120.13 34.13
C LYS A 283 -62.84 121.61 33.78
N LEU A 284 -61.98 121.93 32.80
CA LEU A 284 -61.76 123.29 32.34
C LEU A 284 -63.03 123.89 31.74
N LEU A 285 -63.70 123.17 30.83
CA LEU A 285 -64.96 123.62 30.21
C LEU A 285 -66.05 123.86 31.25
N ASN A 286 -66.21 122.96 32.23
CA ASN A 286 -67.16 123.16 33.33
C ASN A 286 -66.83 124.38 34.20
N LYS A 287 -65.55 124.65 34.45
CA LYS A 287 -65.12 125.85 35.18
C LYS A 287 -65.44 127.14 34.42
N ILE A 288 -65.24 127.16 33.10
CA ILE A 288 -65.63 128.28 32.23
C ILE A 288 -67.14 128.52 32.34
N ILE A 289 -67.94 127.44 32.27
CA ILE A 289 -69.40 127.51 32.42
C ILE A 289 -69.77 128.09 33.79
N SER A 290 -69.20 127.59 34.89
CA SER A 290 -69.54 128.07 36.24
C SER A 290 -69.16 129.55 36.45
N MET A 291 -68.04 130.01 35.89
CA MET A 291 -67.59 131.40 36.00
C MET A 291 -68.49 132.40 35.25
N SER A 292 -69.20 131.95 34.20
CA SER A 292 -70.10 132.83 33.43
C SER A 292 -71.31 133.33 34.23
N GLY A 293 -71.71 132.63 35.30
CA GLY A 293 -72.78 133.07 36.19
C GLY A 293 -72.46 134.38 36.93
N SER A 294 -71.18 134.71 37.09
CA SER A 294 -70.72 135.91 37.80
C SER A 294 -70.07 136.96 36.88
N ASN A 295 -69.87 136.66 35.59
CA ASN A 295 -69.24 137.56 34.62
C ASN A 295 -69.97 137.49 33.26
N PRO A 296 -70.83 138.49 32.94
CA PRO A 296 -71.59 138.53 31.69
C PRO A 296 -70.72 138.46 30.42
N GLY A 297 -69.48 138.95 30.47
CA GLY A 297 -68.56 138.91 29.33
C GLY A 297 -68.10 137.50 28.95
N LEU A 298 -68.24 136.51 29.83
CA LEU A 298 -67.86 135.11 29.58
C LEU A 298 -69.00 134.25 29.02
N VAL A 299 -70.24 134.76 28.95
CA VAL A 299 -71.42 133.99 28.49
C VAL A 299 -71.25 133.40 27.08
N PRO A 300 -70.72 134.12 26.07
CA PRO A 300 -70.53 133.55 24.72
C PRO A 300 -69.57 132.35 24.73
N ILE A 301 -68.49 132.43 25.51
CA ILE A 301 -67.48 131.36 25.64
C ILE A 301 -68.05 130.18 26.44
N ALA A 302 -68.85 130.44 27.47
CA ALA A 302 -69.53 129.38 28.22
C ALA A 302 -70.54 128.61 27.36
N ASN A 303 -71.25 129.27 26.44
CA ASN A 303 -72.14 128.59 25.49
C ASN A 303 -71.35 127.68 24.53
N GLN A 304 -70.19 128.13 24.03
CA GLN A 304 -69.30 127.29 23.23
C GLN A 304 -68.78 126.09 24.04
N ALA A 305 -68.38 126.30 25.30
CA ALA A 305 -67.94 125.22 26.18
C ALA A 305 -69.05 124.18 26.41
N LYS A 306 -70.30 124.64 26.62
CA LYS A 306 -71.47 123.76 26.78
C LYS A 306 -71.76 122.97 25.51
N ALA A 307 -71.62 123.58 24.33
CA ALA A 307 -71.76 122.88 23.05
C ALA A 307 -70.68 121.80 22.87
N ILE A 308 -69.43 122.05 23.29
CA ILE A 308 -68.34 121.08 23.22
C ILE A 308 -68.56 119.90 24.19
N ILE A 309 -69.14 120.14 25.37
CA ILE A 309 -69.50 119.07 26.32
C ILE A 309 -70.68 118.24 25.81
N ASN A 310 -71.71 118.91 25.28
CA ASN A 310 -72.92 118.26 24.77
C ASN A 310 -72.69 117.52 23.45
N ALA A 311 -71.66 117.91 22.69
CA ALA A 311 -71.15 117.09 21.60
C ALA A 311 -70.62 115.79 22.24
N GLU A 312 -71.39 114.71 22.11
CA GLU A 312 -71.22 113.37 22.71
C GLU A 312 -69.81 112.76 22.61
N ASN A 313 -68.93 113.37 21.82
CA ASN A 313 -67.55 113.01 21.57
C ASN A 313 -66.72 112.74 22.83
N ALA A 314 -66.93 113.47 23.93
CA ALA A 314 -66.10 113.29 25.14
C ALA A 314 -66.37 111.96 25.86
N ALA A 315 -67.64 111.56 26.07
CA ALA A 315 -67.97 110.31 26.74
C ALA A 315 -67.64 109.10 25.86
N ASN A 316 -67.93 109.19 24.57
CA ASN A 316 -67.66 108.14 23.59
C ASN A 316 -66.15 107.84 23.44
N LEU A 317 -65.29 108.86 23.49
CA LEU A 317 -63.83 108.67 23.44
C LEU A 317 -63.31 107.85 24.63
N THR A 318 -63.82 108.11 25.84
CA THR A 318 -63.39 107.35 27.03
C THR A 318 -63.92 105.92 27.02
N GLN A 319 -65.16 105.70 26.57
CA GLN A 319 -65.71 104.36 26.41
C GLN A 319 -64.94 103.56 25.34
N ASN A 320 -64.64 104.18 24.20
CA ASN A 320 -63.87 103.55 23.12
C ASN A 320 -62.43 103.24 23.53
N GLY A 321 -61.78 104.14 24.29
CA GLY A 321 -60.47 103.89 24.88
C GLY A 321 -60.47 102.68 25.82
N ASN A 322 -61.46 102.59 26.71
CA ASN A 322 -61.58 101.44 27.62
C ASN A 322 -61.91 100.14 26.88
N ALA A 323 -62.68 100.19 25.79
CA ALA A 323 -62.95 99.02 24.94
C ALA A 323 -61.67 98.51 24.25
N LEU A 324 -60.77 99.42 23.84
CA LEU A 324 -59.46 99.04 23.28
C LEU A 324 -58.58 98.33 24.31
N LYS A 325 -58.59 98.78 25.58
CA LYS A 325 -57.87 98.10 26.69
C LYS A 325 -58.38 96.69 27.00
N VAL A 326 -59.68 96.45 26.78
CA VAL A 326 -60.28 95.13 27.00
C VAL A 326 -59.94 94.19 25.86
N ARG A 327 -59.90 94.69 24.62
CA ARG A 327 -59.56 93.88 23.43
C ARG A 327 -58.07 93.59 23.28
N SER A 328 -57.21 94.33 23.98
CA SER A 328 -55.76 94.15 23.97
C SER A 328 -55.26 93.10 24.97
N LYS A 329 -56.13 92.50 25.78
CA LYS A 329 -55.85 91.44 26.76
C LYS A 329 -56.43 90.12 26.31
#